data_AF-A0A229UKE4-F1
#
_entry.id   AF-A0A229UKE4-F1
#
_cell.length_a   1.000
_cell.length_b   1.000
_cell.length_c   1.000
_cell.angle_alpha   90.00
_cell.angle_beta   90.00
_cell.angle_gamma   90.00
#
_symmetry.space_group_name_H-M   'P 1'
#
loop_
_entity.id
_entity.type
_entity.pdbx_description
1 polymer ?
#
loop_
_entity_poly.entity_id
_entity_poly.type
_entity_poly.pdbx_seq_one_letter_code
_entity_poly.pdbx_strand_id
1 'polypeptide(L)'
;MSGVQSEASSEGGQNVGYIQNGDYLVFNHVNFGTADPSKFDARVATTAGGNIEIRLDSLNGSLIGTCAVTSTGGWQTYTTQSCAISDVSGMHDVYLKFTGGSGYLFNFNWFKFS
;
A
#
# COMPACT_ATOMS: atom_id res chain seq x y z
N MET A 1 -1.43 6.80 -10.74
CA MET A 1 -0.24 6.04 -10.32
C MET A 1 0.99 6.62 -10.99
N SER A 2 2.16 6.56 -10.35
CA SER A 2 3.44 7.03 -10.90
C SER A 2 4.56 6.06 -10.51
N GLY A 3 5.53 5.85 -11.41
CA GLY A 3 6.78 5.12 -11.16
C GLY A 3 6.70 3.59 -11.07
N VAL A 4 5.50 3.01 -11.00
CA VAL A 4 5.31 1.57 -10.80
C VAL A 4 5.09 0.78 -12.10
N GLN A 5 5.35 -0.52 -12.06
CA GLN A 5 5.09 -1.46 -13.14
C GLN A 5 4.36 -2.70 -12.64
N SER A 6 3.62 -3.39 -13.51
CA SER A 6 3.05 -4.68 -13.17
C SER A 6 3.97 -5.82 -13.59
N GLU A 7 4.03 -6.87 -12.76
CA GLU A 7 4.76 -8.10 -13.08
C GLU A 7 4.01 -9.35 -12.59
N ALA A 8 4.46 -10.54 -12.99
CA ALA A 8 3.85 -11.79 -12.57
C ALA A 8 4.11 -12.06 -11.08
N SER A 9 3.05 -12.44 -10.36
CA SER A 9 3.13 -12.86 -8.96
C SER A 9 3.23 -14.39 -8.85
N SER A 10 4.08 -14.88 -7.94
CA SER A 10 4.15 -16.30 -7.55
C SER A 10 2.85 -16.82 -6.94
N GLU A 11 1.98 -15.94 -6.44
CA GLU A 11 0.64 -16.27 -5.96
C GLU A 11 -0.41 -16.33 -7.10
N GLY A 12 0.03 -16.19 -8.36
CA GLY A 12 -0.82 -16.07 -9.52
C GLY A 12 -1.25 -14.63 -9.81
N GLY A 13 -1.66 -14.35 -11.05
CA GLY A 13 -2.03 -13.01 -11.49
C GLY A 13 -0.83 -12.06 -11.59
N GLN A 14 -1.04 -10.79 -11.23
CA GLN A 14 -0.01 -9.75 -11.26
C GLN A 14 0.09 -9.02 -9.92
N ASN A 15 1.30 -8.55 -9.60
CA ASN A 15 1.55 -7.57 -8.55
C ASN A 15 2.04 -6.25 -9.16
N VAL A 16 1.97 -5.19 -8.37
CA VAL A 16 2.69 -3.94 -8.62
C VAL A 16 4.11 -4.10 -8.08
N GLY A 17 5.11 -3.73 -8.87
CA GLY A 17 6.53 -3.81 -8.53
C GLY A 17 7.30 -2.59 -9.04
N TYR A 18 8.62 -2.67 -8.95
CA TYR A 18 9.54 -1.57 -9.28
C TYR A 18 9.26 -0.27 -8.49
N ILE A 19 8.58 -0.40 -7.35
CA ILE A 19 8.19 0.71 -6.48
C ILE A 19 9.45 1.35 -5.89
N GLN A 20 9.60 2.66 -6.06
CA GLN A 20 10.66 3.47 -5.46
C GLN A 20 10.09 4.48 -4.47
N ASN A 21 10.97 5.09 -3.67
CA ASN A 21 10.57 6.13 -2.72
C ASN A 21 9.91 7.32 -3.45
N GLY A 22 8.68 7.65 -3.05
CA GLY A 22 7.88 8.73 -3.62
C GLY A 22 6.82 8.26 -4.62
N ASP A 23 6.88 7.01 -5.08
CA ASP A 23 5.87 6.43 -5.95
C ASP A 23 4.54 6.25 -5.23
N TYR A 24 3.47 6.11 -6.02
CA TYR A 24 2.14 6.00 -5.45
C TYR A 24 1.13 5.32 -6.36
N LEU A 25 0.13 4.73 -5.72
CA LEU A 25 -1.13 4.26 -6.32
C LEU A 25 -2.28 5.18 -5.90
N VAL A 26 -3.30 5.28 -6.75
CA VAL A 26 -4.52 6.04 -6.47
C VAL A 26 -5.72 5.17 -6.78
N PHE A 27 -6.64 5.10 -5.83
CA PHE A 27 -7.92 4.41 -5.94
C PHE A 27 -9.02 5.45 -5.74
N ASN A 28 -9.70 5.80 -6.83
CA ASN A 28 -10.69 6.89 -6.78
C ASN A 28 -12.03 6.40 -6.24
N HIS A 29 -12.75 7.28 -5.53
CA HIS A 29 -14.10 7.04 -5.04
C HIS A 29 -14.26 5.77 -4.18
N VAL A 30 -13.32 5.52 -3.29
CA VAL A 30 -13.44 4.44 -2.29
C VAL A 30 -14.50 4.84 -1.28
N ASN A 31 -15.55 4.02 -1.17
CA ASN A 31 -16.65 4.25 -0.24
C ASN A 31 -16.45 3.43 1.04
N PHE A 32 -16.09 4.10 2.12
CA PHE A 32 -16.01 3.54 3.47
C PHE A 32 -17.40 3.43 4.13
N GLY A 33 -18.42 4.08 3.57
CA GLY A 33 -19.79 4.05 4.08
C GLY A 33 -19.88 4.58 5.50
N THR A 34 -20.59 3.84 6.36
CA THR A 34 -20.61 4.04 7.82
C THR A 34 -19.78 2.98 8.55
N ALA A 35 -19.02 2.17 7.80
CA ALA A 35 -18.06 1.27 8.41
C ALA A 35 -16.84 2.11 8.80
N ASP A 36 -16.43 2.02 10.05
CA ASP A 36 -15.23 2.68 10.57
C ASP A 36 -14.12 1.61 10.58
N PRO A 37 -13.46 1.33 9.44
CA PRO A 37 -12.34 0.40 9.46
C PRO A 37 -11.26 0.98 10.35
N SER A 38 -10.69 0.13 11.19
CA SER A 38 -9.62 0.50 12.13
C SER A 38 -8.28 -0.07 11.69
N LYS A 39 -8.26 -0.87 10.63
CA LYS A 39 -7.09 -1.61 10.16
C LYS A 39 -6.93 -1.55 8.64
N PHE A 40 -5.67 -1.49 8.21
CA PHE A 40 -5.24 -1.69 6.84
C PHE A 40 -4.33 -2.90 6.77
N ASP A 41 -4.61 -3.80 5.83
CA ASP A 41 -3.79 -4.97 5.48
C ASP A 41 -3.20 -4.79 4.08
N ALA A 42 -1.93 -5.10 3.90
CA ALA A 42 -1.27 -5.14 2.60
C ALA A 42 -0.52 -6.45 2.39
N ARG A 43 -0.71 -7.07 1.22
CA ARG A 43 0.05 -8.26 0.80
C ARG A 43 1.27 -7.82 0.01
N VAL A 44 2.44 -8.04 0.59
CA VAL A 44 3.70 -7.50 0.09
C VAL A 44 4.80 -8.55 0.09
N ALA A 45 5.79 -8.37 -0.78
CA ALA A 45 7.01 -9.19 -0.85
C ALA A 45 8.23 -8.29 -1.03
N THR A 46 9.28 -8.51 -0.24
CA THR A 46 10.48 -7.66 -0.28
C THR A 46 11.68 -8.28 0.43
N THR A 47 12.87 -7.78 0.08
CA THR A 47 14.12 -7.97 0.85
C THR A 47 14.60 -6.68 1.52
N ALA A 48 14.05 -5.53 1.15
CA ALA A 48 14.47 -4.19 1.59
C ALA A 48 13.54 -3.60 2.66
N GLY A 49 12.23 -3.58 2.39
CA GLY A 49 11.22 -2.94 3.23
C GLY A 49 10.93 -1.48 2.84
N GLY A 50 10.13 -0.81 3.68
CA GLY A 50 9.68 0.57 3.48
C GLY A 50 8.39 0.83 4.23
N ASN A 51 7.60 1.78 3.76
CA ASN A 51 6.28 2.09 4.32
C ASN A 51 5.26 2.38 3.21
N ILE A 52 3.99 2.17 3.56
CA ILE A 52 2.83 2.59 2.78
C ILE A 52 2.10 3.65 3.62
N GLU A 53 2.18 4.91 3.21
CA GLU A 53 1.33 5.98 3.76
C GLU A 53 -0.06 5.89 3.10
N ILE A 54 -1.10 5.78 3.92
CA ILE A 54 -2.49 5.80 3.47
C ILE A 54 -3.02 7.23 3.61
N ARG A 55 -3.24 7.91 2.47
CA ARG A 55 -3.66 9.31 2.41
C ARG A 55 -5.00 9.46 1.69
N LEU A 56 -5.79 10.44 2.13
CA LEU A 56 -7.09 10.75 1.54
C LEU A 56 -7.03 12.00 0.65
N ASP A 57 -7.74 11.94 -0.46
CA ASP A 57 -8.10 13.02 -1.39
C ASP A 57 -6.94 13.67 -2.16
N SER A 58 -5.70 13.58 -1.69
CA SER A 58 -4.50 13.96 -2.44
C SER A 58 -3.22 13.32 -1.89
N LEU A 59 -2.12 13.40 -2.66
CA LEU A 59 -0.79 12.93 -2.22
C LEU A 59 -0.24 13.58 -0.95
N ASN A 60 -0.72 14.79 -0.63
CA ASN A 60 -0.37 15.52 0.58
C ASN A 60 -1.60 15.70 1.50
N GLY A 61 -2.68 14.97 1.24
CA GLY A 61 -3.90 15.03 2.01
C GLY A 61 -3.80 14.31 3.34
N SER A 62 -4.94 14.14 4.00
CA SER A 62 -5.03 13.62 5.36
C SER A 62 -4.38 12.24 5.44
N LEU A 63 -3.38 12.09 6.32
CA LEU A 63 -2.70 10.82 6.56
C LEU A 63 -3.49 10.04 7.61
N ILE A 64 -4.14 8.95 7.19
CA ILE A 64 -4.96 8.13 8.09
C ILE A 64 -4.20 6.91 8.63
N GLY A 65 -3.04 6.59 8.08
CA GLY A 65 -2.20 5.51 8.61
C GLY A 65 -0.87 5.39 7.90
N THR A 66 0.05 4.66 8.52
CA THR A 66 1.33 4.28 7.91
C THR A 66 1.59 2.81 8.20
N CYS A 67 1.59 1.99 7.14
CA CYS A 67 1.87 0.56 7.25
C CYS A 67 3.36 0.32 7.03
N ALA A 68 4.06 -0.12 8.06
CA ALA A 68 5.44 -0.57 7.94
C ALA A 68 5.48 -1.86 7.12
N VAL A 69 6.42 -1.94 6.17
CA VAL A 69 6.69 -3.13 5.37
C VAL A 69 8.09 -3.61 5.72
N THR A 70 8.17 -4.79 6.34
CA THR A 70 9.43 -5.44 6.72
C THR A 70 9.82 -6.51 5.69
N SER A 71 11.09 -6.92 5.72
CA SER A 71 11.60 -7.97 4.84
C SER A 71 10.78 -9.25 4.99
N THR A 72 10.38 -9.82 3.86
CA THR A 72 9.59 -11.04 3.77
C THR A 72 10.43 -12.25 3.36
N GLY A 73 11.74 -12.04 3.14
CA GLY A 73 12.68 -13.08 2.73
C GLY A 73 12.84 -13.24 1.21
N GLY A 74 12.09 -12.49 0.39
CA GLY A 74 12.24 -12.55 -1.06
C GLY A 74 11.22 -11.71 -1.84
N TRP A 75 11.55 -11.34 -3.07
CA TRP A 75 10.70 -10.51 -3.96
C TRP A 75 9.40 -11.19 -4.42
N GLN A 76 9.29 -12.50 -4.22
CA GLN A 76 8.11 -13.30 -4.55
C GLN A 76 7.66 -14.14 -3.33
N THR A 77 8.16 -13.82 -2.14
CA THR A 77 7.75 -14.42 -0.86
C THR A 77 6.80 -13.48 -0.17
N TYR A 78 5.49 -13.69 -0.35
CA TYR A 78 4.49 -12.74 0.11
C TYR A 78 4.09 -12.98 1.57
N THR A 79 3.95 -11.88 2.31
CA THR A 79 3.36 -11.84 3.66
C THR A 79 2.30 -10.75 3.72
N THR A 80 1.35 -10.87 4.66
CA THR A 80 0.38 -9.81 4.92
C THR A 80 0.89 -8.98 6.09
N GLN A 81 1.14 -7.70 5.82
CA GLN A 81 1.54 -6.71 6.82
C GLN A 81 0.33 -5.83 7.16
N SER A 82 0.24 -5.41 8.41
CA SER A 82 -0.96 -4.77 8.96
C SER A 82 -0.60 -3.52 9.74
N CYS A 83 -1.44 -2.49 9.68
CA CYS A 83 -1.36 -1.34 10.59
C CYS A 83 -2.74 -0.85 11.00
N ALA A 84 -2.76 -0.08 12.09
CA ALA A 84 -3.94 0.69 12.46
C ALA A 84 -4.13 1.88 11.50
N ILE A 85 -5.38 2.29 11.32
CA ILE A 85 -5.74 3.54 10.68
C ILE A 85 -6.67 4.35 11.60
N SER A 86 -6.67 5.67 11.44
CA SER A 86 -7.67 6.53 12.06
C SER A 86 -9.04 6.31 11.41
N ASP A 87 -10.09 6.58 12.18
CA ASP A 87 -11.47 6.50 11.71
C ASP A 87 -11.66 7.29 10.40
N VAL A 88 -12.31 6.65 9.44
CA VAL A 88 -12.61 7.20 8.11
C VAL A 88 -13.99 6.72 7.69
N SER A 89 -14.80 7.62 7.15
CA SER A 89 -16.15 7.34 6.67
C SER A 89 -16.43 8.09 5.38
N GLY A 90 -17.52 7.75 4.70
CA GLY A 90 -17.90 8.40 3.45
C GLY A 90 -17.02 7.98 2.26
N MET A 91 -16.94 8.83 1.25
CA MET A 91 -16.28 8.53 -0.01
C MET A 91 -15.03 9.41 -0.20
N HIS A 92 -13.90 8.78 -0.47
CA HIS A 92 -12.60 9.44 -0.63
C HIS A 92 -11.80 8.84 -1.79
N ASP A 93 -10.91 9.64 -2.37
CA ASP A 93 -9.83 9.09 -3.18
C ASP A 93 -8.71 8.61 -2.25
N VAL A 94 -8.30 7.36 -2.36
CA VAL A 94 -7.27 6.77 -1.52
C VAL A 94 -5.94 6.75 -2.26
N TYR A 95 -4.95 7.40 -1.67
CA TYR A 95 -3.57 7.42 -2.13
C TYR A 95 -2.74 6.49 -1.26
N LEU A 96 -2.11 5.50 -1.88
CA LEU A 96 -1.08 4.69 -1.25
C LEU A 96 0.27 5.22 -1.69
N LYS A 97 0.92 6.02 -0.85
CA LYS A 97 2.22 6.61 -1.13
C LYS A 97 3.32 5.75 -0.50
N PHE A 98 4.30 5.38 -1.30
CA PHE A 98 5.38 4.49 -0.88
C PHE A 98 6.60 5.30 -0.46
N THR A 99 7.11 5.03 0.74
CA THR A 99 8.27 5.74 1.29
C THR A 99 9.32 4.75 1.80
N GLY A 100 10.59 5.11 1.72
CA GLY A 100 11.68 4.22 2.12
C GLY A 100 13.05 4.71 1.67
N GLY A 101 14.01 3.78 1.69
CA GLY A 101 15.38 4.04 1.24
C GLY A 101 15.50 4.18 -0.28
N SER A 102 16.75 4.22 -0.75
CA SER A 102 17.05 4.20 -2.19
C SER A 102 16.80 2.81 -2.80
N GLY A 103 16.41 2.78 -4.07
CA GLY A 103 16.18 1.55 -4.83
C GLY A 103 14.72 1.08 -4.76
N TYR A 104 14.49 -0.19 -5.10
CA TYR A 104 13.16 -0.79 -5.05
C TYR A 104 12.77 -1.14 -3.61
N LEU A 105 11.54 -0.81 -3.22
CA LEU A 105 11.06 -0.96 -1.85
C LEU A 105 10.43 -2.33 -1.62
N PHE A 106 9.37 -2.65 -2.36
CA PHE A 106 8.61 -3.89 -2.22
C PHE A 106 7.73 -4.13 -3.43
N ASN A 107 7.32 -5.38 -3.60
CA ASN A 107 6.20 -5.77 -4.44
C ASN A 107 4.91 -5.70 -3.64
N PHE A 108 3.84 -5.21 -4.26
CA PHE A 108 2.54 -4.97 -3.67
C PHE A 108 1.47 -5.69 -4.48
N ASN A 109 0.76 -6.63 -3.86
CA ASN A 109 -0.23 -7.47 -4.53
C ASN A 109 -1.65 -6.93 -4.33
N TRP A 110 -2.12 -6.90 -3.08
CA TRP A 110 -3.45 -6.41 -2.73
C TRP A 110 -3.42 -5.68 -1.39
N PHE A 111 -4.48 -4.91 -1.12
CA PHE A 111 -4.77 -4.35 0.20
C PHE A 111 -6.22 -4.54 0.59
N LYS A 112 -6.51 -4.39 1.88
CA LYS A 112 -7.85 -4.47 2.44
C LYS A 112 -7.99 -3.52 3.63
N PHE A 113 -9.12 -2.83 3.71
CA PHE A 113 -9.56 -2.14 4.92
C PHE A 113 -10.47 -3.06 5.75
N SER A 114 -10.36 -3.03 7.09
CA SER A 114 -11.22 -3.80 8.01
C SER A 114 -11.39 -3.14 9.36
#